data_AF-A0A7K1UIU4-F1
#
_entry.id   AF-A0A7K1UIU4-F1
#
_cell.length_a   1.000
_cell.length_b   1.000
_cell.length_c   1.000
_cell.angle_alpha   90.00
_cell.angle_beta   90.00
_cell.angle_gamma   90.00
#
_symmetry.space_group_name_H-M   'P 1'
#
loop_
_entity.id
_entity.type
_entity.pdbx_description
1 polymer ?
#
loop_
_entity_poly.entity_id
_entity_poly.type
_entity_poly.pdbx_seq_one_letter_code
_entity_poly.pdbx_strand_id
1 'polypeptide(L)'
;MNPSDLTSRRRVLVAVIAAAVVLLVIVGIGVYGLIRGPQPTTSGDDAVTLAPGPTGPSGPSASPRPVYDTTDGEAFARSVAVALFTWDTTGSHGPSDYAQVLVDVGDPTGNETSGLASDVRSYLPSPEAWGQLRTHQTRQWITVDAVEIPDAWADAEAQAAPGQLLPGTTAYTITGTRYRAGIWGTEPMQTERPVTFTVFIACEPSFDACRLLRLSQVDNPLR
;
A
#
# COMPACT_ATOMS: atom_id res chain seq x y z
N MET A 1 -8.63 -11.29 65.39
CA MET A 1 -8.33 -11.52 63.95
C MET A 1 -9.20 -10.59 63.12
N ASN A 2 -8.61 -9.57 62.49
CA ASN A 2 -9.37 -8.56 61.73
C ASN A 2 -9.60 -9.00 60.26
N PRO A 3 -10.81 -8.79 59.70
CA PRO A 3 -11.18 -9.22 58.35
C PRO A 3 -10.49 -8.43 57.21
N SER A 4 -9.77 -7.35 57.52
CA SER A 4 -9.12 -6.47 56.55
C SER A 4 -7.82 -7.04 55.94
N ASP A 5 -7.12 -7.94 56.65
CA ASP A 5 -5.84 -8.50 56.19
C ASP A 5 -6.01 -9.58 55.11
N LEU A 6 -7.16 -10.27 55.08
CA LEU A 6 -7.45 -11.32 54.11
C LEU A 6 -7.71 -10.75 52.71
N THR A 7 -8.33 -9.58 52.62
CA THR A 7 -8.69 -8.94 51.34
C THR A 7 -7.45 -8.37 50.63
N SER A 8 -6.49 -7.83 51.38
CA SER A 8 -5.22 -7.34 50.83
C SER A 8 -4.35 -8.49 50.31
N ARG A 9 -4.21 -9.57 51.11
CA ARG A 9 -3.49 -10.79 50.67
C ARG A 9 -4.14 -11.43 49.44
N ARG A 10 -5.48 -11.48 49.36
CA ARG A 10 -6.19 -12.03 48.20
C ARG A 10 -5.99 -11.19 46.94
N ARG A 11 -5.94 -9.86 47.05
CA ARG A 11 -5.65 -8.96 45.92
C ARG A 11 -4.20 -9.09 45.43
N VAL A 12 -3.24 -9.21 46.34
CA VAL A 12 -1.84 -9.47 45.99
C VAL A 12 -1.68 -10.83 45.32
N LEU A 13 -2.36 -11.86 45.83
CA LEU A 13 -2.33 -13.20 45.23
C LEU A 13 -2.92 -13.20 43.81
N VAL A 14 -4.02 -12.49 43.59
CA VAL A 14 -4.64 -12.33 42.26
C VAL A 14 -3.72 -11.56 41.30
N ALA A 15 -3.04 -10.51 41.76
CA ALA A 15 -2.09 -9.76 40.94
C ALA A 15 -0.88 -10.62 40.53
N VAL A 16 -0.36 -11.44 41.46
CA VAL A 16 0.75 -12.37 41.19
C VAL A 16 0.33 -13.46 40.19
N ILE A 17 -0.87 -14.02 40.34
CA ILE A 17 -1.40 -15.01 39.39
C ILE A 17 -1.60 -14.38 38.02
N ALA A 18 -2.16 -13.17 37.95
CA ALA A 18 -2.35 -12.46 36.68
C ALA A 18 -1.01 -12.18 35.98
N ALA A 19 0.00 -11.73 36.72
CA ALA A 19 1.35 -11.52 36.17
C ALA A 19 1.99 -12.83 35.69
N ALA A 20 1.82 -13.93 36.43
CA ALA A 20 2.31 -15.24 36.03
C ALA A 20 1.61 -15.78 34.76
N VAL A 21 0.30 -15.54 34.62
CA VAL A 21 -0.45 -15.89 33.41
C VAL A 21 0.01 -15.08 32.22
N VAL A 22 0.22 -13.77 32.37
CA VAL A 22 0.76 -12.91 31.29
C VAL A 22 2.17 -13.38 30.88
N LEU A 23 3.03 -13.71 31.85
CA LEU A 23 4.36 -14.24 31.57
C LEU A 23 4.30 -15.57 30.80
N LEU A 24 3.40 -16.48 31.19
CA LEU A 24 3.17 -17.74 30.49
C LEU A 24 2.64 -17.55 29.07
N VAL A 25 1.78 -16.55 28.84
CA VAL A 25 1.29 -16.21 27.51
C VAL A 25 2.43 -15.67 26.64
N ILE A 26 3.30 -14.80 27.17
CA ILE A 26 4.45 -14.27 26.44
C ILE A 26 5.44 -15.39 26.10
N VAL A 27 5.74 -16.28 27.05
CA VAL A 27 6.60 -17.45 26.82
C VAL A 27 5.97 -18.40 25.81
N GLY A 28 4.65 -18.61 25.88
CA GLY A 28 3.90 -19.41 24.92
C GLY A 28 3.96 -18.83 23.50
N ILE A 29 3.82 -17.52 23.33
CA ILE A 29 3.95 -16.84 22.03
C ILE A 29 5.39 -16.96 21.50
N GLY A 30 6.40 -16.75 22.36
CA GLY A 30 7.80 -16.90 21.98
C GLY A 30 8.16 -18.32 21.54
N VAL A 31 7.68 -19.33 22.26
CA VAL A 31 7.89 -20.76 21.92
C VAL A 31 7.08 -21.16 20.70
N TYR A 32 5.84 -20.67 20.55
CA TYR A 32 5.01 -20.94 19.37
C TYR A 32 5.59 -20.31 18.10
N GLY A 33 6.20 -19.12 18.21
CA GLY A 33 6.97 -18.49 17.13
C GLY A 33 8.30 -19.17 16.81
N LEU A 34 8.87 -19.94 17.73
CA LEU A 34 10.09 -20.74 17.51
C LEU A 34 9.80 -22.14 16.97
N ILE A 35 8.66 -22.74 17.34
CA ILE A 35 8.24 -24.07 16.85
C ILE A 35 7.60 -23.99 15.46
N ARG A 36 6.84 -22.91 15.18
CA ARG A 36 6.58 -22.51 13.79
C ARG A 36 7.78 -21.68 13.31
N GLY A 37 8.89 -22.37 13.04
CA GLY A 37 10.02 -21.76 12.35
C GLY A 37 9.54 -21.01 11.09
N PRO A 38 10.35 -20.07 10.57
CA PRO A 38 10.00 -19.31 9.37
C PRO A 38 9.47 -20.29 8.33
N GLN A 39 8.23 -20.10 7.86
CA GLN A 39 7.75 -20.87 6.73
C GLN A 39 8.84 -20.72 5.66
N PRO A 40 9.37 -21.82 5.12
CA PRO A 40 10.12 -21.72 3.89
C PRO A 40 9.11 -21.17 2.89
N THR A 41 9.19 -19.86 2.63
CA THR A 41 8.72 -19.32 1.38
C THR A 41 9.44 -20.16 0.36
N THR A 42 8.68 -21.04 -0.28
CA THR A 42 9.05 -21.68 -1.53
C THR A 42 9.86 -20.66 -2.30
N SER A 43 11.12 -20.96 -2.55
CA SER A 43 11.96 -20.20 -3.47
C SER A 43 11.29 -20.29 -4.84
N GLY A 44 10.28 -19.46 -5.07
CA GLY A 44 10.21 -18.75 -6.32
C GLY A 44 11.41 -17.82 -6.28
N ASP A 45 12.26 -17.91 -7.30
CA ASP A 45 13.34 -16.98 -7.56
C ASP A 45 12.78 -15.55 -7.74
N ASP A 46 12.33 -14.91 -6.66
CA ASP A 46 12.24 -13.46 -6.60
C ASP A 46 13.64 -12.95 -6.26
N ALA A 47 14.49 -12.95 -7.28
CA ALA A 47 15.80 -12.34 -7.19
C ALA A 47 15.65 -10.87 -6.81
N VAL A 48 15.99 -10.53 -5.56
CA VAL A 48 16.38 -9.15 -5.23
C VAL A 48 17.72 -8.91 -5.91
N THR A 49 17.68 -8.49 -7.17
CA THR A 49 18.89 -8.15 -7.92
C THR A 49 19.43 -6.82 -7.40
N LEU A 50 20.49 -6.88 -6.59
CA LEU A 50 21.31 -5.73 -6.23
C LEU A 50 22.34 -5.50 -7.35
N ALA A 51 22.03 -4.61 -8.29
CA ALA A 51 22.94 -4.27 -9.38
C ALA A 51 23.65 -2.92 -9.10
N PRO A 52 24.97 -2.79 -9.36
CA PRO A 52 25.61 -1.49 -9.52
C PRO A 52 24.91 -0.78 -10.69
N GLY A 53 24.25 0.35 -10.41
CA GLY A 53 23.43 1.01 -11.42
C GLY A 53 24.28 1.50 -12.61
N PRO A 54 23.86 1.26 -13.87
CA PRO A 54 24.42 1.99 -15.00
C PRO A 54 24.09 3.48 -14.84
N THR A 55 24.82 4.36 -15.50
CA THR A 55 24.43 5.77 -15.73
C THR A 55 23.08 5.76 -16.49
N GLY A 56 21.99 5.69 -15.73
CA GLY A 56 20.66 5.39 -16.23
C GLY A 56 19.94 6.60 -16.83
N PRO A 57 18.86 6.36 -17.60
CA PRO A 57 18.07 7.36 -18.30
C PRO A 57 17.39 8.33 -17.30
N SER A 58 16.91 9.47 -17.81
CA SER A 58 16.18 10.52 -17.07
C SER A 58 15.34 9.95 -15.93
N GLY A 59 15.77 10.18 -14.68
CA GLY A 59 15.05 9.71 -13.51
C GLY A 59 13.62 10.27 -13.43
N PRO A 60 12.76 9.72 -12.56
CA PRO A 60 11.45 10.30 -12.29
C PRO A 60 11.55 11.81 -12.02
N SER A 61 10.57 12.56 -12.53
CA SER A 61 10.47 14.00 -12.24
C SER A 61 10.36 14.21 -10.73
N ALA A 62 11.01 15.25 -10.22
CA ALA A 62 10.93 15.62 -8.80
C ALA A 62 9.58 16.23 -8.38
N SER A 63 8.62 16.26 -9.30
CA SER A 63 7.26 16.75 -9.09
C SER A 63 6.24 15.61 -9.20
N PRO A 64 5.15 15.65 -8.39
CA PRO A 64 4.03 14.74 -8.53
C PRO A 64 3.55 14.62 -9.97
N ARG A 65 3.38 13.38 -10.44
CA ARG A 65 2.86 13.12 -11.78
C ARG A 65 1.35 13.34 -11.79
N PRO A 66 0.79 14.07 -12.76
CA PRO A 66 -0.65 14.19 -12.90
C PRO A 66 -1.25 12.85 -13.33
N VAL A 67 -2.46 12.57 -12.87
CA VAL A 67 -3.34 11.53 -13.41
C VAL A 67 -4.07 12.10 -14.62
N TYR A 68 -4.25 11.30 -15.67
CA TYR A 68 -4.89 11.78 -16.89
C TYR A 68 -6.40 11.89 -16.72
N ASP A 69 -6.96 13.00 -17.19
CA ASP A 69 -8.41 13.18 -17.30
C ASP A 69 -8.88 12.54 -18.61
N THR A 70 -9.53 11.38 -18.53
CA THR A 70 -9.88 10.55 -19.69
C THR A 70 -11.13 9.70 -19.41
N THR A 71 -11.81 9.30 -20.47
CA THR A 71 -12.95 8.36 -20.45
C THR A 71 -12.51 6.90 -20.64
N ASP A 72 -11.26 6.67 -21.04
CA ASP A 72 -10.67 5.34 -21.17
C ASP A 72 -10.23 4.84 -19.79
N GLY A 73 -10.96 3.85 -19.26
CA GLY A 73 -10.72 3.29 -17.93
C GLY A 73 -9.37 2.62 -17.77
N GLU A 74 -8.86 1.92 -18.80
CA GLU A 74 -7.55 1.26 -18.75
C GLU A 74 -6.44 2.32 -18.72
N ALA A 75 -6.53 3.32 -19.58
CA ALA A 75 -5.58 4.43 -19.62
C ALA A 75 -5.58 5.23 -18.31
N PHE A 76 -6.76 5.48 -17.74
CA PHE A 76 -6.92 6.12 -16.43
C PHE A 76 -6.23 5.30 -15.34
N ALA A 77 -6.55 4.01 -15.21
CA ALA A 77 -5.98 3.12 -14.20
C ALA A 77 -4.45 3.01 -14.32
N ARG A 78 -3.91 2.95 -15.55
CA ARG A 78 -2.47 2.99 -15.80
C ARG A 78 -1.83 4.30 -15.30
N SER A 79 -2.47 5.45 -15.55
CA SER A 79 -1.96 6.74 -15.09
C SER A 79 -1.99 6.87 -13.56
N VAL A 80 -3.02 6.32 -12.90
CA VAL A 80 -3.10 6.20 -11.43
C VAL A 80 -1.94 5.36 -10.89
N ALA A 81 -1.67 4.19 -11.49
CA ALA A 81 -0.55 3.34 -11.09
C ALA A 81 0.80 4.07 -11.20
N VAL A 82 1.02 4.78 -12.30
CA VAL A 82 2.25 5.56 -12.52
C VAL A 82 2.37 6.69 -11.49
N ALA A 83 1.29 7.40 -11.17
CA ALA A 83 1.28 8.47 -10.18
C ALA A 83 1.52 7.94 -8.74
N LEU A 84 0.93 6.80 -8.37
CA LEU A 84 1.13 6.15 -7.07
C LEU A 84 2.59 5.79 -6.78
N PHE A 85 3.28 5.28 -7.79
CA PHE A 85 4.63 4.72 -7.60
C PHE A 85 5.75 5.67 -8.00
N THR A 86 5.46 6.77 -8.71
CA THR A 86 6.48 7.73 -9.12
C THR A 86 6.63 8.86 -8.10
N TRP A 87 7.71 8.81 -7.34
CA TRP A 87 8.08 9.89 -6.44
C TRP A 87 9.60 10.02 -6.28
N ASP A 88 10.03 11.22 -5.91
CA ASP A 88 11.43 11.55 -5.68
C ASP A 88 11.60 12.36 -4.39
N THR A 89 12.48 11.89 -3.50
CA THR A 89 12.75 12.54 -2.21
C THR A 89 13.75 13.70 -2.30
N THR A 90 14.44 13.86 -3.44
CA THR A 90 15.35 15.00 -3.68
C THR A 90 14.61 16.30 -4.03
N GLY A 91 13.33 16.18 -4.38
CA GLY A 91 12.44 17.32 -4.65
C GLY A 91 11.96 18.03 -3.38
N SER A 92 11.28 19.17 -3.57
CA SER A 92 10.63 19.92 -2.50
C SER A 92 9.33 19.30 -2.00
N HIS A 93 8.77 18.35 -2.75
CA HIS A 93 7.49 17.70 -2.44
C HIS A 93 7.63 16.62 -1.36
N GLY A 94 6.64 16.52 -0.48
CA GLY A 94 6.52 15.47 0.51
C GLY A 94 5.44 14.45 0.15
N PRO A 95 5.27 13.38 0.96
CA PRO A 95 4.27 12.34 0.72
C PRO A 95 2.85 12.88 0.50
N SER A 96 2.46 13.94 1.21
CA SER A 96 1.13 14.55 1.07
C SER A 96 0.89 15.12 -0.32
N ASP A 97 1.90 15.72 -0.95
CA ASP A 97 1.76 16.35 -2.27
C ASP A 97 1.55 15.29 -3.36
N TYR A 98 2.26 14.17 -3.26
CA TYR A 98 2.03 13.01 -4.12
C TYR A 98 0.68 12.32 -3.84
N ALA A 99 0.16 12.40 -2.61
CA ALA A 99 -1.17 11.89 -2.30
C ALA A 99 -2.27 12.78 -2.91
N GLN A 100 -2.11 14.10 -2.89
CA GLN A 100 -3.15 15.05 -3.33
C GLN A 100 -3.54 14.82 -4.79
N VAL A 101 -2.58 14.64 -5.70
CA VAL A 101 -2.88 14.43 -7.13
C VAL A 101 -3.78 13.21 -7.41
N LEU A 102 -3.76 12.22 -6.52
CA LEU A 102 -4.61 11.02 -6.60
C LEU A 102 -5.98 11.23 -5.95
N VAL A 103 -6.03 12.01 -4.86
CA VAL A 103 -7.28 12.34 -4.18
C VAL A 103 -8.11 13.32 -5.01
N ASP A 104 -7.46 14.24 -5.72
CA ASP A 104 -8.11 15.27 -6.56
C ASP A 104 -8.87 14.69 -7.75
N VAL A 105 -8.47 13.51 -8.24
CA VAL A 105 -9.18 12.78 -9.31
C VAL A 105 -10.19 11.76 -8.79
N GLY A 106 -10.42 11.74 -7.48
CA GLY A 106 -11.41 10.90 -6.84
C GLY A 106 -12.85 11.29 -7.19
N ASP A 107 -13.81 10.52 -6.70
CA ASP A 107 -15.23 10.83 -6.79
C ASP A 107 -15.54 12.25 -6.26
N PRO A 108 -16.05 13.18 -7.10
CA PRO A 108 -16.32 14.56 -6.71
C PRO A 108 -17.51 14.71 -5.76
N THR A 109 -18.35 13.68 -5.60
CA THR A 109 -19.48 13.71 -4.66
C THR A 109 -19.05 13.56 -3.21
N GLY A 110 -17.82 13.09 -2.97
CA GLY A 110 -17.24 12.96 -1.65
C GLY A 110 -17.46 11.60 -0.97
N ASN A 111 -18.25 10.70 -1.57
CA ASN A 111 -18.63 9.43 -0.94
C ASN A 111 -17.41 8.53 -0.69
N GLU A 112 -16.55 8.38 -1.70
CA GLU A 112 -15.37 7.52 -1.62
C GLU A 112 -14.10 8.25 -1.13
N THR A 113 -14.12 9.58 -0.99
CA THR A 113 -12.90 10.39 -0.75
C THR A 113 -12.14 9.99 0.52
N SER A 114 -12.86 9.68 1.60
CA SER A 114 -12.20 9.30 2.86
C SER A 114 -11.52 7.94 2.78
N GLY A 115 -12.18 6.96 2.15
CA GLY A 115 -11.65 5.63 1.88
C GLY A 115 -10.47 5.70 0.93
N LEU A 116 -10.63 6.41 -0.20
CA LEU A 116 -9.56 6.65 -1.17
C LEU A 116 -8.32 7.27 -0.53
N ALA A 117 -8.49 8.34 0.24
CA ALA A 117 -7.36 9.00 0.90
C ALA A 117 -6.66 8.05 1.90
N SER A 118 -7.39 7.15 2.56
CA SER A 118 -6.79 6.12 3.41
C SER A 118 -5.98 5.12 2.57
N ASP A 119 -6.56 4.63 1.47
CA ASP A 119 -5.88 3.68 0.59
C ASP A 119 -4.60 4.30 0.01
N VAL A 120 -4.66 5.52 -0.56
CA VAL A 120 -3.50 6.23 -1.12
C VAL A 120 -2.37 6.40 -0.09
N ARG A 121 -2.69 6.76 1.16
CA ARG A 121 -1.67 6.90 2.21
C ARG A 121 -0.93 5.60 2.50
N SER A 122 -1.56 4.45 2.29
CA SER A 122 -0.91 3.14 2.50
C SER A 122 0.15 2.82 1.44
N TYR A 123 0.10 3.45 0.26
CA TYR A 123 1.08 3.28 -0.81
C TYR A 123 2.33 4.15 -0.63
N LEU A 124 2.22 5.24 0.12
CA LEU A 124 3.26 6.25 0.23
C LEU A 124 4.08 6.06 1.51
N PRO A 125 5.39 6.38 1.51
CA PRO A 125 6.18 6.36 2.74
C PRO A 125 5.59 7.30 3.80
N SER A 126 5.68 6.91 5.07
CA SER A 126 5.37 7.81 6.18
C SER A 126 6.31 9.04 6.16
N PRO A 127 5.93 10.18 6.78
CA PRO A 127 6.82 11.34 6.85
C PRO A 127 8.19 11.05 7.45
N GLU A 128 8.26 10.16 8.45
CA GLU A 128 9.52 9.71 9.05
C GLU A 128 10.35 8.89 8.07
N ALA A 129 9.73 7.89 7.41
CA ALA A 129 10.40 7.07 6.40
C ALA A 129 10.88 7.94 5.22
N TRP A 130 10.11 8.94 4.83
CA TRP A 130 10.48 9.90 3.79
C TRP A 130 11.74 10.68 4.16
N GLY A 131 11.85 11.14 5.42
CA GLY A 131 13.05 11.79 5.94
C GLY A 131 14.30 10.91 5.84
N GLN A 132 14.17 9.62 6.15
CA GLN A 132 15.26 8.65 6.00
C GLN A 132 15.59 8.39 4.52
N LEU A 133 14.58 8.19 3.67
CA LEU A 133 14.78 7.96 2.23
C LEU A 133 15.47 9.15 1.54
N ARG A 134 15.22 10.37 2.02
CA ARG A 134 15.87 11.59 1.53
C ARG A 134 17.37 11.62 1.79
N THR A 135 17.88 11.09 2.91
CA THR A 135 19.34 11.03 3.15
C THR A 135 20.05 10.15 2.10
N HIS A 136 19.30 9.20 1.53
CA HIS A 136 19.74 8.32 0.47
C HIS A 136 19.34 8.80 -0.93
N GLN A 137 18.82 10.02 -1.09
CA GLN A 137 18.36 10.56 -2.38
C GLN A 137 17.45 9.57 -3.13
N THR A 138 16.55 8.95 -2.38
CA THR A 138 15.77 7.83 -2.91
C THR A 138 14.69 8.32 -3.85
N ARG A 139 14.51 7.58 -4.94
CA ARG A 139 13.48 7.76 -5.95
C ARG A 139 12.84 6.42 -6.28
N GLN A 140 11.56 6.46 -6.61
CA GLN A 140 10.78 5.28 -6.98
C GLN A 140 10.00 5.53 -8.26
N TRP A 141 9.81 4.48 -9.05
CA TRP A 141 8.90 4.45 -10.18
C TRP A 141 8.37 3.02 -10.39
N ILE A 142 7.45 2.87 -11.32
CA ILE A 142 6.91 1.58 -11.76
C ILE A 142 7.01 1.48 -13.27
N THR A 143 7.31 0.28 -13.76
CA THR A 143 7.00 -0.12 -15.13
C THR A 143 5.74 -0.97 -15.07
N VAL A 144 4.68 -0.55 -15.77
CA VAL A 144 3.40 -1.27 -15.81
C VAL A 144 3.47 -2.31 -16.92
N ASP A 145 3.36 -3.57 -16.54
CA ASP A 145 3.47 -4.72 -17.43
C ASP A 145 2.10 -5.10 -18.02
N ALA A 146 1.06 -5.09 -17.17
CA ALA A 146 -0.33 -5.39 -17.57
C ALA A 146 -1.36 -4.55 -16.79
N VAL A 147 -2.50 -4.31 -17.44
CA VAL A 147 -3.69 -3.66 -16.86
C VAL A 147 -4.90 -4.44 -17.35
N GLU A 148 -5.58 -5.15 -16.47
CA GLU A 148 -6.61 -6.12 -16.86
C GLU A 148 -7.78 -6.08 -15.88
N ILE A 149 -9.00 -6.33 -16.35
CA ILE A 149 -10.16 -6.51 -15.46
C ILE A 149 -10.03 -7.90 -14.82
N PRO A 150 -9.99 -8.02 -13.48
CA PRO A 150 -9.84 -9.32 -12.84
C PRO A 150 -11.09 -10.17 -13.05
N ASP A 151 -10.91 -11.49 -13.23
CA ASP A 151 -12.02 -12.43 -13.45
C ASP A 151 -13.10 -12.35 -12.34
N ALA A 152 -12.67 -12.17 -11.09
CA ALA A 152 -13.58 -12.01 -9.94
C ALA A 152 -14.39 -10.71 -9.93
N TRP A 153 -14.11 -9.76 -10.84
CA TRP A 153 -14.93 -8.54 -10.94
C TRP A 153 -16.38 -8.87 -11.29
N ALA A 154 -16.61 -9.80 -12.22
CA ALA A 154 -17.96 -10.19 -12.61
C ALA A 154 -18.76 -10.78 -11.43
N ASP A 155 -18.11 -11.55 -10.57
CA ASP A 155 -18.71 -12.10 -9.35
C ASP A 155 -18.98 -10.98 -8.33
N ALA A 156 -18.06 -10.04 -8.15
CA ALA A 156 -18.23 -8.90 -7.27
C ALA A 156 -19.40 -8.00 -7.71
N GLU A 157 -19.57 -7.77 -9.01
CA GLU A 157 -20.70 -7.04 -9.57
C GLU A 157 -22.03 -7.77 -9.32
N ALA A 158 -22.07 -9.08 -9.56
CA ALA A 158 -23.28 -9.89 -9.36
C ALA A 158 -23.71 -9.96 -7.89
N GLN A 159 -22.74 -9.88 -6.96
CA GLN A 159 -22.98 -9.94 -5.52
C GLN A 159 -23.25 -8.56 -4.88
N ALA A 160 -23.00 -7.48 -5.60
CA ALA A 160 -23.22 -6.13 -5.09
C ALA A 160 -24.70 -5.88 -4.78
N ALA A 161 -24.97 -5.28 -3.62
CA ALA A 161 -26.32 -4.84 -3.29
C ALA A 161 -26.78 -3.73 -4.26
N PRO A 162 -28.09 -3.60 -4.52
CA PRO A 162 -28.61 -2.52 -5.36
C PRO A 162 -28.14 -1.14 -4.87
N GLY A 163 -27.50 -0.38 -5.77
CA GLY A 163 -26.95 0.95 -5.47
C GLY A 163 -25.62 0.95 -4.71
N GLN A 164 -25.01 -0.22 -4.44
CA GLN A 164 -23.68 -0.29 -3.84
C GLN A 164 -22.57 0.12 -4.82
N LEU A 165 -22.74 -0.20 -6.10
CA LEU A 165 -21.83 0.22 -7.16
C LEU A 165 -22.51 1.31 -8.00
N LEU A 166 -21.76 2.37 -8.30
CA LEU A 166 -22.19 3.37 -9.25
C LEU A 166 -22.26 2.76 -10.66
N PRO A 167 -23.21 3.16 -11.52
CA PRO A 167 -23.20 2.77 -12.93
C PRO A 167 -21.84 3.07 -13.59
N GLY A 168 -21.29 2.13 -14.36
CA GLY A 168 -19.97 2.31 -14.98
C GLY A 168 -18.79 2.12 -14.02
N THR A 169 -19.03 1.59 -12.82
CA THR A 169 -17.94 1.12 -11.94
C THR A 169 -17.25 -0.10 -12.56
N THR A 170 -15.93 -0.13 -12.51
CA THR A 170 -15.13 -1.30 -12.90
C THR A 170 -13.86 -1.40 -12.05
N ALA A 171 -13.15 -2.51 -12.17
CA ALA A 171 -11.88 -2.76 -11.49
C ALA A 171 -10.80 -3.15 -12.50
N TYR A 172 -9.59 -2.60 -12.31
CA TYR A 172 -8.41 -2.98 -13.09
C TYR A 172 -7.32 -3.47 -12.15
N THR A 173 -6.89 -4.71 -12.31
CA THR A 173 -5.69 -5.24 -11.69
C THR A 173 -4.47 -4.81 -12.51
N ILE A 174 -3.57 -4.12 -11.84
CA ILE A 174 -2.28 -3.68 -12.35
C ILE A 174 -1.24 -4.72 -11.95
N THR A 175 -0.45 -5.18 -12.92
CA THR A 175 0.78 -5.93 -12.67
C THR A 175 1.94 -5.12 -13.20
N GLY A 176 2.99 -4.97 -12.41
CA GLY A 176 4.14 -4.18 -12.79
C GLY A 176 5.38 -4.50 -11.98
N THR A 177 6.49 -3.87 -12.37
CA THR A 177 7.74 -3.92 -11.63
C THR A 177 8.02 -2.56 -11.00
N ARG A 178 8.08 -2.53 -9.67
CA ARG A 178 8.48 -1.35 -8.89
C ARG A 178 9.99 -1.27 -8.83
N TYR A 179 10.52 -0.11 -9.18
CA TYR A 179 11.94 0.20 -9.06
C TYR A 179 12.16 1.24 -7.98
N ARG A 180 13.23 1.08 -7.21
CA ARG A 180 13.69 2.08 -6.25
C ARG A 180 15.20 2.23 -6.35
N ALA A 181 15.65 3.45 -6.56
CA ALA A 181 17.07 3.78 -6.65
C ALA A 181 17.45 4.85 -5.62
N GLY A 182 18.69 4.83 -5.15
CA GLY A 182 19.23 5.79 -4.20
C GLY A 182 20.74 5.67 -4.09
N ILE A 183 21.31 6.33 -3.09
CA ILE A 183 22.74 6.32 -2.78
C ILE A 183 22.95 5.69 -1.40
N TRP A 184 23.83 4.70 -1.34
CA TRP A 184 24.31 4.10 -0.10
C TRP A 184 25.78 4.49 0.11
N GLY A 185 26.04 5.38 1.07
CA GLY A 185 27.35 6.00 1.21
C GLY A 185 27.68 6.86 -0.02
N THR A 186 28.56 6.37 -0.89
CA THR A 186 28.91 6.99 -2.17
C THR A 186 28.47 6.18 -3.39
N GLU A 187 27.89 5.00 -3.18
CA GLU A 187 27.58 4.06 -4.25
C GLU A 187 26.10 4.14 -4.66
N PRO A 188 25.79 4.24 -5.95
CA PRO A 188 24.42 4.16 -6.43
C PRO A 188 23.90 2.73 -6.29
N MET A 189 22.71 2.58 -5.73
CA MET A 189 22.02 1.30 -5.60
C MET A 189 20.64 1.35 -6.23
N GLN A 190 20.21 0.23 -6.79
CA GLN A 190 18.87 0.03 -7.31
C GLN A 190 18.31 -1.31 -6.82
N THR A 191 17.00 -1.32 -6.57
CA THR A 191 16.22 -2.51 -6.28
C THR A 191 15.00 -2.54 -7.20
N GLU A 192 14.59 -3.74 -7.58
CA GLU A 192 13.38 -4.00 -8.35
C GLU A 192 12.54 -5.05 -7.62
N ARG A 193 11.21 -4.94 -7.71
CA ARG A 193 10.29 -5.89 -7.11
C ARG A 193 8.98 -5.94 -7.89
N PRO A 194 8.45 -7.13 -8.22
CA PRO A 194 7.11 -7.24 -8.79
C PRO A 194 6.07 -6.72 -7.80
N VAL A 195 5.05 -6.06 -8.32
CA VAL A 195 3.90 -5.58 -7.54
C VAL A 195 2.61 -5.87 -8.29
N THR A 196 1.56 -6.17 -7.55
CA THR A 196 0.20 -6.30 -8.10
C THR A 196 -0.83 -5.69 -7.17
N PHE A 197 -1.82 -4.99 -7.73
CA PHE A 197 -2.88 -4.34 -6.96
C PHE A 197 -4.05 -3.98 -7.87
N THR A 198 -5.21 -3.67 -7.29
CA THR A 198 -6.43 -3.36 -8.04
C THR A 198 -6.84 -1.90 -7.83
N VAL A 199 -7.18 -1.25 -8.93
CA VAL A 199 -7.71 0.12 -9.00
C VAL A 199 -9.21 0.02 -9.30
N PHE A 200 -10.04 0.57 -8.42
CA PHE A 200 -11.49 0.65 -8.62
C PHE A 200 -11.86 2.04 -9.09
N ILE A 201 -12.57 2.12 -10.21
CA ILE A 201 -12.92 3.40 -10.86
C ILE A 201 -14.39 3.41 -11.24
N ALA A 202 -14.95 4.59 -11.47
CA ALA A 202 -16.21 4.74 -12.19
C ALA A 202 -16.04 5.76 -13.32
N CYS A 203 -16.58 5.42 -14.49
CA CYS A 203 -16.58 6.30 -15.67
C CYS A 203 -18.04 6.61 -16.06
N GLU A 204 -18.32 6.78 -17.35
CA GLU A 204 -19.67 6.92 -17.85
C GLU A 204 -20.53 5.69 -17.49
N PRO A 205 -21.81 5.86 -17.13
CA PRO A 205 -22.56 7.12 -17.16
C PRO A 205 -22.53 7.92 -15.85
N SER A 206 -21.80 7.47 -14.82
CA SER A 206 -21.77 8.19 -13.53
C SER A 206 -20.97 9.48 -13.60
N PHE A 207 -19.90 9.49 -14.39
CA PHE A 207 -19.01 10.63 -14.56
C PHE A 207 -18.60 10.78 -16.03
N ASP A 208 -18.50 12.03 -16.50
CA ASP A 208 -18.07 12.36 -17.88
C ASP A 208 -16.61 11.95 -18.15
N ALA A 209 -15.80 11.80 -17.11
CA ALA A 209 -14.45 11.26 -17.14
C ALA A 209 -14.26 10.31 -15.95
N CYS A 210 -13.37 9.33 -16.10
CA CYS A 210 -13.15 8.32 -15.08
C CYS A 210 -12.68 8.95 -13.76
N ARG A 211 -13.25 8.47 -12.65
CA ARG A 211 -12.91 8.88 -11.28
C ARG A 211 -12.39 7.69 -10.49
N LEU A 212 -11.39 7.96 -9.68
CA LEU A 212 -10.81 6.97 -8.79
C LEU A 212 -11.72 6.78 -7.57
N LEU A 213 -12.11 5.55 -7.28
CA LEU A 213 -12.96 5.23 -6.13
C LEU A 213 -12.14 4.68 -4.97
N ARG A 214 -11.46 3.55 -5.20
CA ARG A 214 -10.72 2.81 -4.16
C ARG A 214 -9.48 2.17 -4.74
N LEU A 215 -8.56 1.79 -3.86
CA LEU A 215 -7.39 0.98 -4.22
C LEU A 215 -7.35 -0.24 -3.29
N SER A 216 -7.01 -1.41 -3.83
CA SER A 216 -6.64 -2.54 -2.98
C SER A 216 -5.27 -2.30 -2.33
N GLN A 217 -4.83 -3.18 -1.44
CA GLN A 217 -3.45 -3.11 -0.92
C GLN A 217 -2.46 -3.68 -1.94
N VAL A 218 -1.22 -3.19 -1.90
CA VAL A 218 -0.11 -3.76 -2.69
C VAL A 218 0.05 -5.25 -2.36
N ASP A 219 0.24 -6.05 -3.41
CA ASP A 219 0.34 -7.52 -3.40
C ASP A 219 -0.93 -8.24 -2.90
N ASN A 220 -2.05 -7.52 -2.83
CA ASN A 220 -3.37 -8.05 -2.49
C ASN A 220 -4.44 -7.53 -3.48
N PRO A 221 -4.39 -7.97 -4.75
CA PRO A 221 -5.37 -7.60 -5.76
C PRO A 221 -6.68 -8.36 -5.55
N LEU A 222 -7.75 -7.88 -6.19
CA LEU A 222 -8.99 -8.64 -6.34
C LEU A 222 -8.71 -9.89 -7.19
N ARG A 223 -9.15 -11.05 -6.70
CA ARG A 223 -8.94 -12.37 -7.29
C ARG A 223 -10.18 -13.22 -7.17
#